data_AF-A0A0S7EVF7-F1
#
_entry.id   AF-A0A0S7EVF7-F1
#
_cell.length_a   1.000
_cell.length_b   1.000
_cell.length_c   1.000
_cell.angle_alpha   90.00
_cell.angle_beta   90.00
_cell.angle_gamma   90.00
#
_symmetry.space_group_name_H-M   'P 1'
#
loop_
_entity.id
_entity.type
_entity.pdbx_description
1 polymer ?
#
loop_
_entity_poly.entity_id
_entity_poly.type
_entity_poly.pdbx_seq_one_letter_code
_entity_poly.pdbx_strand_id
1 'polypeptide(L)'
;LDSSDIPVKRARLVRVHAHIISYLKQEMPSVFRKDNKKKHLIHELPVIFSKIQLQHNISAGDFPDCAKMQEQLMAHDFTKFKSLKPNLMAALDELLSSDIAKLMPLLRQEELEAGDQPGVQGGAFLGGRAGPFTEGDPFAEENGEEREEDEDWVVTKDKPKYDEIFYNLAPNEGKLSGTKAKDWMVSTRLPNSVLGRIWKLSDVDRDGMLDDEEFALASHLIEVKLEGHGLPPELPSRLIPPSKRRQKGSDA
;
A
#
# COMPACT_ATOMS: atom_id res chain seq x y z
N LEU A 1 0.75 -16.24 -2.30
CA LEU A 1 1.02 -17.36 -3.23
C LEU A 1 -0.17 -18.28 -3.08
N ASP A 2 -1.04 -18.32 -4.09
CA ASP A 2 -2.20 -19.20 -4.07
C ASP A 2 -1.70 -20.65 -3.92
N SER A 3 -2.33 -21.44 -3.05
CA SER A 3 -1.94 -22.84 -2.78
C SER A 3 -1.99 -23.68 -4.08
N SER A 4 -2.87 -23.30 -5.02
CA SER A 4 -3.00 -23.92 -6.33
C SER A 4 -1.82 -23.66 -7.28
N ASP A 5 -1.03 -22.59 -7.06
CA ASP A 5 0.12 -22.25 -7.90
C ASP A 5 1.29 -23.21 -7.72
N ILE A 6 1.44 -23.82 -6.54
CA ILE A 6 2.62 -24.62 -6.18
C ILE A 6 2.68 -25.93 -7.00
N PRO A 7 1.58 -26.72 -7.10
CA PRO A 7 1.55 -27.89 -7.97
C PRO A 7 1.78 -27.54 -9.45
N VAL A 8 1.21 -26.44 -9.94
CA VAL A 8 1.37 -25.98 -11.33
C VAL A 8 2.84 -25.66 -11.63
N LYS A 9 3.46 -24.84 -10.78
CA LYS A 9 4.88 -24.46 -10.92
C LYS A 9 5.79 -25.70 -10.90
N ARG A 10 5.51 -26.63 -9.99
CA ARG A 10 6.26 -27.89 -9.89
C ARG A 10 6.08 -28.77 -11.13
N ALA A 11 4.86 -28.93 -11.61
CA ALA A 11 4.56 -29.71 -12.80
C ALA A 11 5.27 -29.13 -14.04
N ARG A 12 5.26 -27.81 -14.22
CA ARG A 12 6.02 -27.12 -15.28
C ARG A 12 7.52 -27.36 -15.16
N LEU A 13 8.10 -27.19 -13.97
CA LEU A 13 9.52 -27.43 -13.74
C LEU A 13 9.92 -28.89 -14.04
N VAL A 14 9.07 -29.86 -13.67
CA VAL A 14 9.27 -31.28 -13.97
C VAL A 14 9.22 -31.53 -15.48
N ARG A 15 8.27 -30.89 -16.19
CA ARG A 15 8.18 -30.95 -17.65
C ARG A 15 9.48 -30.49 -18.30
N VAL A 16 9.99 -29.33 -17.88
CA VAL A 16 11.26 -28.77 -18.39
C VAL A 16 12.43 -29.71 -18.11
N HIS A 17 12.55 -30.20 -16.87
CA HIS A 17 13.61 -31.15 -16.50
C HIS A 17 13.57 -32.43 -17.35
N ALA A 18 12.38 -32.97 -17.62
CA ALA A 18 12.22 -34.17 -18.43
C ALA A 18 12.73 -33.95 -19.87
N HIS A 19 12.42 -32.79 -20.46
CA HIS A 19 12.95 -32.43 -21.79
C HIS A 19 14.47 -32.27 -21.78
N ILE A 20 15.04 -31.59 -20.77
CA ILE A 20 16.49 -31.40 -20.67
C ILE A 20 17.20 -32.76 -20.57
N ILE A 21 16.80 -33.62 -19.62
CA ILE A 21 17.44 -34.91 -19.41
C ILE A 21 17.30 -35.83 -20.63
N SER A 22 16.14 -35.82 -21.29
CA SER A 22 15.93 -36.59 -22.51
C SER A 22 16.80 -36.09 -23.67
N TYR A 23 16.93 -34.77 -23.84
CA TYR A 23 17.77 -34.18 -24.88
C TYR A 23 19.24 -34.56 -24.67
N LEU A 24 19.74 -34.43 -23.42
CA LEU A 24 21.09 -34.83 -23.06
C LEU A 24 21.33 -36.32 -23.34
N LYS A 25 20.36 -37.19 -23.02
CA LYS A 25 20.44 -38.62 -23.31
C LYS A 25 20.50 -38.91 -24.81
N GLN A 26 19.70 -38.21 -25.61
CA GLN A 26 19.64 -38.39 -27.07
C GLN A 26 20.95 -37.98 -27.76
N GLU A 27 21.61 -36.92 -27.25
CA GLU A 27 22.89 -36.43 -27.76
C GLU A 27 24.11 -37.26 -27.31
N MET A 28 23.95 -38.18 -26.35
CA MET A 28 25.06 -38.98 -25.86
C MET A 28 25.45 -40.11 -26.83
N PRO A 29 26.75 -40.25 -27.18
CA PRO A 29 27.21 -41.34 -28.02
C PRO A 29 27.16 -42.68 -27.28
N SER A 30 26.84 -43.75 -28.01
CA SER A 30 26.72 -45.10 -27.44
C SER A 30 28.07 -45.71 -27.01
N VAL A 31 29.17 -45.40 -27.73
CA VAL A 31 30.42 -46.19 -27.63
C VAL A 31 31.69 -45.40 -27.26
N PHE A 32 31.97 -44.21 -27.84
CA PHE A 32 33.27 -43.53 -27.66
C PHE A 32 33.14 -42.01 -27.36
N ARG A 33 34.16 -41.41 -26.70
CA ARG A 33 34.23 -39.97 -26.33
C ARG A 33 33.08 -39.43 -25.46
N LYS A 34 32.54 -40.26 -24.58
CA LYS A 34 31.41 -39.90 -23.68
C LYS A 34 31.74 -38.70 -22.78
N ASP A 35 32.92 -38.66 -22.19
CA ASP A 35 33.31 -37.57 -21.28
C ASP A 35 33.46 -36.21 -21.97
N ASN A 36 34.07 -36.19 -23.16
CA ASN A 36 34.22 -34.96 -23.93
C ASN A 36 32.88 -34.44 -24.44
N LYS A 37 31.99 -35.33 -24.92
CA LYS A 37 30.63 -34.92 -25.31
C LYS A 37 29.82 -34.45 -24.11
N LYS A 38 29.93 -35.09 -22.95
CA LYS A 38 29.29 -34.64 -21.70
C LYS A 38 29.75 -33.22 -21.34
N LYS A 39 31.05 -32.96 -21.29
CA LYS A 39 31.60 -31.62 -20.99
C LYS A 39 31.10 -30.57 -22.00
N HIS A 40 31.07 -30.92 -23.28
CA HIS A 40 30.54 -30.05 -24.33
C HIS A 40 29.04 -29.78 -24.17
N LEU A 41 28.22 -30.79 -23.87
CA LEU A 41 26.78 -30.60 -23.64
C LEU A 41 26.48 -29.75 -22.40
N ILE A 42 27.29 -29.85 -21.35
CA ILE A 42 27.19 -29.00 -20.15
C ILE A 42 27.57 -27.55 -20.50
N HIS A 43 28.62 -27.33 -21.30
CA HIS A 43 28.99 -26.00 -21.78
C HIS A 43 27.89 -25.36 -22.64
N GLU A 44 27.31 -26.13 -23.56
CA GLU A 44 26.24 -25.70 -24.47
C GLU A 44 24.85 -25.68 -23.81
N LEU A 45 24.74 -25.91 -22.50
CA LEU A 45 23.45 -25.96 -21.80
C LEU A 45 22.58 -24.71 -22.00
N PRO A 46 23.10 -23.47 -22.04
CA PRO A 46 22.29 -22.28 -22.35
C PRO A 46 21.65 -22.35 -23.75
N VAL A 47 22.38 -22.86 -24.75
CA VAL A 47 21.88 -23.02 -26.11
C VAL A 47 20.83 -24.13 -26.18
N ILE A 48 21.06 -25.21 -25.44
CA ILE A 48 20.10 -26.32 -25.30
C ILE A 48 18.79 -25.81 -24.67
N PHE A 49 18.85 -24.96 -23.65
CA PHE A 49 17.67 -24.38 -23.02
C PHE A 49 16.85 -23.56 -24.02
N SER A 50 17.49 -22.63 -24.73
CA SER A 50 16.83 -21.82 -25.77
C SER A 50 16.19 -22.69 -26.87
N LYS A 51 16.85 -23.79 -27.26
CA LYS A 51 16.31 -24.73 -28.23
C LYS A 51 15.06 -25.46 -27.70
N ILE A 52 15.12 -25.97 -26.47
CA ILE A 52 13.99 -26.65 -25.82
C ILE A 52 12.82 -25.67 -25.64
N GLN A 53 13.12 -24.42 -25.27
CA GLN A 53 12.14 -23.35 -25.10
C GLN A 53 11.30 -23.15 -26.37
N LEU A 54 11.98 -22.98 -27.51
CA LEU A 54 11.33 -22.77 -28.82
C LEU A 54 10.60 -24.03 -29.31
N GLN A 55 11.21 -25.21 -29.17
CA GLN A 55 10.64 -26.45 -29.71
C GLN A 55 9.39 -26.92 -28.97
N HIS A 56 9.31 -26.66 -27.66
CA HIS A 56 8.23 -27.15 -26.81
C HIS A 56 7.31 -26.03 -26.29
N ASN A 57 7.53 -24.80 -26.76
CA ASN A 57 6.76 -23.60 -26.38
C ASN A 57 6.69 -23.42 -24.85
N ILE A 58 7.85 -23.46 -24.20
CA ILE A 58 7.99 -23.36 -22.73
C ILE A 58 8.42 -21.92 -22.38
N SER A 59 8.00 -21.40 -21.24
CA SER A 59 8.47 -20.07 -20.79
C SER A 59 9.90 -20.14 -20.25
N ALA A 60 10.71 -19.12 -20.51
CA ALA A 60 12.06 -19.01 -19.93
C ALA A 60 12.06 -19.05 -18.39
N GLY A 61 10.97 -18.58 -17.76
CA GLY A 61 10.82 -18.60 -16.30
C GLY A 61 10.60 -19.98 -15.69
N ASP A 62 10.29 -21.00 -16.51
CA ASP A 62 10.13 -22.38 -16.03
C ASP A 62 11.48 -23.15 -16.01
N PHE A 63 12.55 -22.56 -16.55
CA PHE A 63 13.86 -23.19 -16.58
C PHE A 63 14.62 -23.02 -15.27
N PRO A 64 15.39 -24.04 -14.84
CA PRO A 64 16.26 -23.91 -13.67
C PRO A 64 17.42 -22.97 -13.95
N ASP A 65 18.06 -22.49 -12.88
CA ASP A 65 19.30 -21.74 -12.98
C ASP A 65 20.36 -22.56 -13.73
N CYS A 66 20.87 -21.97 -14.83
CA CYS A 66 21.78 -22.68 -15.73
C CYS A 66 23.09 -23.05 -15.04
N ALA A 67 23.66 -22.17 -14.23
CA ALA A 67 24.94 -22.41 -13.56
C ALA A 67 24.82 -23.56 -12.54
N LYS A 68 23.77 -23.55 -11.72
CA LYS A 68 23.46 -24.64 -10.78
C LYS A 68 23.22 -25.96 -11.49
N MET A 69 22.49 -25.94 -12.60
CA MET A 69 22.23 -27.16 -13.38
C MET A 69 23.52 -27.70 -14.01
N GLN A 70 24.41 -26.83 -14.52
CA GLN A 70 25.70 -27.24 -15.05
C GLN A 70 26.55 -27.95 -13.98
N GLU A 71 26.65 -27.36 -12.78
CA GLU A 71 27.36 -27.95 -11.64
C GLU A 71 26.80 -29.33 -11.27
N GLN A 72 25.47 -29.43 -11.11
CA GLN A 72 24.81 -30.69 -10.76
C GLN A 72 25.02 -31.77 -11.83
N LEU A 73 24.93 -31.40 -13.11
CA LEU A 73 25.14 -32.33 -14.23
C LEU A 73 26.57 -32.88 -14.30
N MET A 74 27.58 -32.18 -13.75
CA MET A 74 28.95 -32.71 -13.69
C MET A 74 29.03 -33.99 -12.87
N ALA A 75 28.22 -34.13 -11.81
CA ALA A 75 28.22 -35.30 -10.94
C ALA A 75 27.44 -36.51 -11.51
N HIS A 76 26.67 -36.34 -12.60
CA HIS A 76 25.79 -37.38 -13.13
C HIS A 76 26.32 -38.08 -14.39
N ASP A 77 26.04 -39.37 -14.52
CA ASP A 77 26.34 -40.16 -15.72
C ASP A 77 25.18 -40.10 -16.71
N PHE A 78 25.39 -39.39 -17.82
CA PHE A 78 24.34 -39.16 -18.82
C PHE A 78 23.92 -40.44 -19.56
N THR A 79 24.75 -41.50 -19.54
CA THR A 79 24.37 -42.78 -20.16
C THR A 79 23.25 -43.48 -19.38
N LYS A 80 23.11 -43.19 -18.08
CA LYS A 80 22.06 -43.72 -17.21
C LYS A 80 20.75 -42.94 -17.30
N PHE A 81 20.74 -41.80 -17.98
CA PHE A 81 19.53 -41.04 -18.19
C PHE A 81 18.50 -41.84 -18.99
N LYS A 82 17.24 -41.66 -18.61
CA LYS A 82 16.09 -42.29 -19.26
C LYS A 82 15.61 -41.39 -20.39
N SER A 83 15.21 -42.00 -21.51
CA SER A 83 14.55 -41.29 -22.59
C SER A 83 13.16 -40.82 -22.16
N LEU A 84 12.68 -39.74 -22.78
CA LEU A 84 11.33 -39.24 -22.55
C LEU A 84 10.29 -40.31 -22.89
N LYS A 85 9.33 -40.52 -21.99
CA LYS A 85 8.19 -41.39 -22.23
C LYS A 85 6.99 -40.54 -22.65
N PRO A 86 6.49 -40.67 -23.89
CA PRO A 86 5.38 -39.85 -24.39
C PRO A 86 4.14 -39.94 -23.50
N ASN A 87 3.80 -41.14 -23.00
CA ASN A 87 2.64 -41.35 -22.15
C ASN A 87 2.71 -40.56 -20.83
N LEU A 88 3.91 -40.42 -20.24
CA LEU A 88 4.07 -39.65 -19.00
C LEU A 88 3.96 -38.15 -19.26
N MET A 89 4.42 -37.69 -20.42
CA MET A 89 4.28 -36.29 -20.83
C MET A 89 2.83 -35.94 -21.13
N ALA A 90 2.11 -36.82 -21.82
CA ALA A 90 0.67 -36.66 -22.08
C ALA A 90 -0.12 -36.54 -20.77
N ALA A 91 0.17 -37.39 -19.78
CA ALA A 91 -0.46 -37.30 -18.46
C ALA A 91 -0.12 -35.98 -17.73
N LEU A 92 1.12 -35.49 -17.86
CA LEU A 92 1.52 -34.20 -17.28
C LEU A 92 0.83 -33.01 -17.95
N ASP A 93 0.64 -33.09 -19.27
CA ASP A 93 -0.06 -32.08 -20.05
C ASP A 93 -1.58 -32.10 -19.78
N GLU A 94 -2.19 -33.27 -19.60
CA GLU A 94 -3.57 -33.43 -19.17
C GLU A 94 -3.81 -32.84 -17.77
N LEU A 95 -2.89 -33.11 -16.83
CA LEU A 95 -2.92 -32.52 -15.50
C LEU A 95 -2.91 -30.99 -15.56
N LEU A 96 -1.98 -30.42 -16.34
CA LEU A 96 -1.79 -28.97 -16.47
C LEU A 96 -2.93 -28.26 -17.22
N SER A 97 -3.59 -28.95 -18.15
CA SER A 97 -4.62 -28.35 -19.03
C SER A 97 -6.05 -28.59 -18.57
N SER A 98 -6.34 -29.74 -17.96
CA SER A 98 -7.70 -30.17 -17.64
C SER A 98 -7.93 -30.34 -16.14
N ASP A 99 -7.10 -31.13 -15.47
CA ASP A 99 -7.39 -31.53 -14.09
C ASP A 99 -7.29 -30.36 -13.12
N ILE A 100 -6.26 -29.53 -13.24
CA ILE A 100 -6.12 -28.32 -12.41
C ILE A 100 -7.29 -27.35 -12.69
N ALA A 101 -7.69 -27.19 -13.95
CA ALA A 101 -8.82 -26.32 -14.31
C ALA A 101 -10.14 -26.80 -13.68
N LYS A 102 -10.35 -28.12 -13.56
CA LYS A 102 -11.50 -28.71 -12.87
C LYS A 102 -11.44 -28.54 -11.34
N LEU A 103 -10.25 -28.44 -10.76
CA LEU A 103 -10.07 -28.24 -9.32
C LEU A 103 -10.31 -26.77 -8.88
N MET A 104 -10.05 -25.78 -9.74
CA MET A 104 -10.19 -24.35 -9.37
C MET A 104 -11.61 -23.95 -8.89
N PRO A 105 -12.72 -24.42 -9.50
CA PRO A 105 -14.05 -24.16 -8.97
C PRO A 105 -14.30 -24.82 -7.61
N LEU A 106 -13.80 -26.04 -7.42
CA LEU A 106 -13.96 -26.79 -6.18
C LEU A 106 -13.18 -26.13 -5.03
N LEU A 107 -11.96 -25.66 -5.29
CA LEU A 107 -11.16 -24.95 -4.30
C LEU A 107 -11.84 -23.64 -3.85
N ARG A 108 -12.37 -22.86 -4.80
CA ARG A 108 -13.13 -21.63 -4.47
C ARG A 108 -14.37 -21.93 -3.64
N GLN A 109 -15.04 -23.06 -3.92
CA GLN A 109 -16.18 -23.50 -3.13
C GLN A 109 -15.74 -23.92 -1.71
N GLU A 110 -14.63 -24.65 -1.58
CA GLU A 110 -14.05 -25.02 -0.29
C GLU A 110 -13.61 -23.80 0.52
N GLU A 111 -13.03 -22.77 -0.11
CA GLU A 111 -12.68 -21.49 0.55
C GLU A 111 -13.92 -20.76 1.10
N LEU A 112 -15.06 -20.84 0.41
CA LEU A 112 -16.34 -20.27 0.86
C LEU A 112 -16.98 -21.13 1.95
N GLU A 113 -16.93 -22.45 1.83
CA GLU A 113 -17.49 -23.41 2.80
C GLU A 113 -16.66 -23.51 4.09
N ALA A 114 -15.34 -23.29 4.00
CA ALA A 114 -14.46 -23.22 5.16
C ALA A 114 -14.84 -22.09 6.11
N GLY A 115 -15.55 -21.06 5.64
CA GLY A 115 -16.00 -19.92 6.43
C GLY A 115 -14.83 -19.11 7.02
N ASP A 116 -15.14 -18.25 7.98
CA ASP A 116 -14.18 -17.46 8.77
C ASP A 116 -13.39 -18.38 9.72
N GLN A 117 -12.66 -19.38 9.19
CA GLN A 117 -11.65 -20.05 9.97
C GLN A 117 -10.69 -18.95 10.41
N PRO A 118 -10.52 -18.72 11.72
CA PRO A 118 -9.62 -17.67 12.15
C PRO A 118 -8.25 -18.07 11.61
N GLY A 119 -7.74 -17.25 10.68
CA GLY A 119 -6.33 -17.27 10.33
C GLY A 119 -5.49 -17.13 11.60
N VAL A 120 -4.16 -17.25 11.47
CA VAL A 120 -3.16 -17.22 12.56
C VAL A 120 -3.68 -16.59 13.86
N GLN A 121 -4.11 -17.44 14.80
CA GLN A 121 -4.68 -17.00 16.07
C GLN A 121 -3.53 -16.68 17.04
N GLY A 122 -3.31 -15.40 17.34
CA GLY A 122 -2.34 -14.97 18.35
C GLY A 122 -1.28 -13.96 17.89
N GLY A 123 -0.59 -13.37 18.86
CA GLY A 123 0.55 -12.47 18.63
C GLY A 123 0.17 -11.12 18.01
N ALA A 124 1.04 -10.59 17.16
CA ALA A 124 0.89 -9.27 16.54
C ALA A 124 -0.30 -9.15 15.56
N PHE A 125 -1.01 -10.24 15.29
CA PHE A 125 -2.17 -10.31 14.40
C PHE A 125 -3.51 -10.27 15.14
N LEU A 126 -3.51 -10.42 16.47
CA LEU A 126 -4.67 -10.06 17.29
C LEU A 126 -4.79 -8.54 17.22
N GLY A 127 -5.97 -8.04 16.85
CA GLY A 127 -6.28 -6.62 16.61
C GLY A 127 -5.97 -5.61 17.71
N GLY A 128 -5.24 -5.98 18.77
CA GLY A 128 -4.65 -5.09 19.77
C GLY A 128 -3.49 -4.23 19.26
N ARG A 129 -3.40 -3.97 17.94
CA ARG A 129 -2.54 -2.88 17.41
C ARG A 129 -3.05 -1.51 17.84
N ALA A 130 -4.35 -1.43 18.11
CA ALA A 130 -4.93 -0.33 18.83
C ALA A 130 -4.90 -0.73 20.32
N GLY A 131 -4.07 -0.05 21.13
CA GLY A 131 -4.01 -0.32 22.57
C GLY A 131 -5.39 -0.16 23.21
N PRO A 132 -5.58 -0.56 24.47
CA PRO A 132 -6.87 -0.48 25.18
C PRO A 132 -7.39 0.97 25.38
N PHE A 133 -6.73 1.96 24.80
CA PHE A 133 -7.08 3.37 24.82
C PHE A 133 -7.71 3.86 23.49
N THR A 134 -8.03 2.95 22.56
CA THR A 134 -8.89 3.25 21.41
C THR A 134 -10.33 2.75 21.61
N GLU A 135 -10.67 2.27 22.81
CA GLU A 135 -12.07 2.17 23.23
C GLU A 135 -12.54 3.58 23.59
N GLY A 136 -13.16 4.23 22.61
CA GLY A 136 -13.76 5.56 22.75
C GLY A 136 -12.81 6.69 22.41
N ASP A 137 -12.39 6.79 21.15
CA ASP A 137 -12.33 8.13 20.57
C ASP A 137 -13.79 8.54 20.31
N PRO A 138 -14.38 9.48 21.08
CA PRO A 138 -15.74 9.96 20.83
C PRO A 138 -15.89 10.65 19.46
N PHE A 139 -14.82 10.72 18.66
CA PHE A 139 -14.80 11.24 17.30
C PHE A 139 -14.53 10.17 16.22
N ALA A 140 -14.34 8.88 16.57
CA ALA A 140 -14.18 7.80 15.58
C ALA A 140 -15.52 7.13 15.25
N GLU A 141 -16.31 7.84 14.43
CA GLU A 141 -17.40 7.41 13.55
C GLU A 141 -18.15 6.10 13.89
N GLU A 142 -19.32 6.26 14.54
CA GLU A 142 -20.44 5.35 14.33
C GLU A 142 -21.08 5.69 12.97
N ASN A 143 -21.06 4.73 12.05
CA ASN A 143 -21.83 4.78 10.80
C ASN A 143 -23.31 4.99 11.13
N GLY A 144 -23.80 6.22 10.99
CA GLY A 144 -25.19 6.54 11.27
C GLY A 144 -25.56 7.91 10.70
N GLU A 145 -26.09 7.87 9.47
CA GLU A 145 -26.91 8.91 8.85
C GLU A 145 -26.27 10.30 8.71
N GLU A 146 -25.93 10.63 7.47
CA GLU A 146 -25.77 12.00 6.98
C GLU A 146 -26.98 12.84 7.40
N ARG A 147 -26.89 13.50 8.55
CA ARG A 147 -27.66 14.70 8.82
C ARG A 147 -26.82 15.86 8.35
N GLU A 148 -27.16 16.34 7.16
CA GLU A 148 -26.92 17.71 6.75
C GLU A 148 -27.62 18.65 7.75
N GLU A 149 -27.02 18.83 8.92
CA GLU A 149 -27.30 19.96 9.80
C GLU A 149 -26.25 21.01 9.47
N ASP A 150 -26.71 22.10 8.86
CA ASP A 150 -25.94 23.25 8.42
C ASP A 150 -24.72 23.52 9.31
N GLU A 151 -23.53 23.32 8.74
CA GLU A 151 -22.24 23.36 9.42
C GLU A 151 -21.81 24.82 9.71
N ASP A 152 -22.63 25.50 10.52
CA ASP A 152 -22.43 26.87 11.00
C ASP A 152 -21.05 26.98 11.66
N TRP A 153 -20.23 27.88 11.15
CA TRP A 153 -18.90 28.16 11.70
C TRP A 153 -19.03 28.54 13.19
N VAL A 154 -18.28 27.85 14.06
CA VAL A 154 -18.44 27.97 15.54
C VAL A 154 -18.26 29.42 16.01
N VAL A 155 -17.45 30.20 15.29
CA VAL A 155 -17.13 31.59 15.58
C VAL A 155 -18.26 32.55 15.14
N THR A 156 -19.23 32.13 14.33
CA THR A 156 -20.32 32.98 13.82
C THR A 156 -21.15 33.61 14.95
N LYS A 157 -21.30 32.92 16.09
CA LYS A 157 -22.07 33.42 17.24
C LYS A 157 -21.39 34.61 17.93
N ASP A 158 -20.06 34.60 17.98
CA ASP A 158 -19.26 35.62 18.66
C ASP A 158 -18.58 36.60 17.68
N LYS A 159 -18.72 36.39 16.37
CA LYS A 159 -18.24 37.28 15.30
C LYS A 159 -18.56 38.76 15.56
N PRO A 160 -19.78 39.20 15.93
CA PRO A 160 -20.06 40.62 16.12
C PRO A 160 -19.23 41.26 17.26
N LYS A 161 -18.91 40.50 18.32
CA LYS A 161 -18.06 40.95 19.43
C LYS A 161 -16.61 41.12 18.96
N TYR A 162 -16.13 40.21 18.13
CA TYR A 162 -14.77 40.27 17.58
C TYR A 162 -14.64 41.35 16.49
N ASP A 163 -15.66 41.52 15.65
CA ASP A 163 -15.72 42.58 14.64
C ASP A 163 -15.64 43.97 15.29
N GLU A 164 -16.31 44.19 16.43
CA GLU A 164 -16.21 45.46 17.18
C GLU A 164 -14.77 45.74 17.61
N ILE A 165 -14.06 44.73 18.12
CA ILE A 165 -12.64 44.85 18.51
C ILE A 165 -11.78 45.08 17.26
N PHE A 166 -12.04 44.36 16.18
CA PHE A 166 -11.32 44.46 14.92
C PHE A 166 -11.40 45.87 14.33
N TYR A 167 -12.60 46.45 14.24
CA TYR A 167 -12.78 47.81 13.72
C TYR A 167 -12.21 48.88 14.65
N ASN A 168 -12.26 48.66 15.97
CA ASN A 168 -11.60 49.56 16.94
C ASN A 168 -10.08 49.59 16.80
N LEU A 169 -9.46 48.53 16.26
CA LEU A 169 -8.01 48.47 15.98
C LEU A 169 -7.62 49.20 14.67
N ALA A 170 -8.58 49.83 14.00
CA ALA A 170 -8.40 50.58 12.75
C ALA A 170 -7.69 49.74 11.67
N PRO A 171 -8.38 48.74 11.08
CA PRO A 171 -7.83 47.93 10.01
C PRO A 171 -7.62 48.77 8.75
N ASN A 172 -6.59 48.46 7.99
CA ASN A 172 -6.27 49.12 6.73
C ASN A 172 -6.84 48.27 5.59
N GLU A 173 -7.78 48.80 4.80
CA GLU A 173 -8.43 48.08 3.69
C GLU A 173 -9.12 46.77 4.10
N GLY A 174 -9.67 46.70 5.31
CA GLY A 174 -10.35 45.50 5.82
C GLY A 174 -9.39 44.39 6.30
N LYS A 175 -8.09 44.67 6.39
CA LYS A 175 -7.09 43.78 6.98
C LYS A 175 -6.32 44.45 8.11
N LEU A 176 -6.04 43.69 9.17
CA LEU A 176 -5.21 44.12 10.28
C LEU A 176 -3.77 43.66 10.04
N SER A 177 -2.84 44.61 10.00
CA SER A 177 -1.41 44.31 9.85
C SER A 177 -0.91 43.43 11.00
N GLY A 178 -0.06 42.45 10.70
CA GLY A 178 0.46 41.53 11.71
C GLY A 178 1.20 42.18 12.88
N THR A 179 1.74 43.39 12.72
CA THR A 179 2.30 44.16 13.84
C THR A 179 1.22 44.59 14.83
N LYS A 180 0.14 45.21 14.34
CA LYS A 180 -1.02 45.64 15.16
C LYS A 180 -1.73 44.44 15.79
N ALA A 181 -1.93 43.38 15.02
CA ALA A 181 -2.55 42.15 15.50
C ALA A 181 -1.73 41.49 16.60
N LYS A 182 -0.39 41.43 16.45
CA LYS A 182 0.52 40.92 17.48
C LYS A 182 0.47 41.77 18.74
N ASP A 183 0.47 43.09 18.63
CA ASP A 183 0.39 43.98 19.80
C ASP A 183 -0.91 43.77 20.59
N TRP A 184 -2.03 43.61 19.87
CA TRP A 184 -3.30 43.23 20.49
C TRP A 184 -3.25 41.83 21.13
N MET A 185 -2.73 40.82 20.44
CA MET A 185 -2.59 39.47 20.98
C MET A 185 -1.74 39.43 22.25
N VAL A 186 -0.65 40.21 22.33
CA VAL A 186 0.18 40.30 23.54
C VAL A 186 -0.60 40.93 24.71
N SER A 187 -1.53 41.84 24.44
CA SER A 187 -2.39 42.45 25.48
C SER A 187 -3.30 41.43 26.19
N THR A 188 -3.56 40.28 25.56
CA THR A 188 -4.39 39.18 26.12
C THR A 188 -3.70 38.36 27.21
N ARG A 189 -2.41 38.67 27.51
CA ARG A 189 -1.59 38.06 28.57
C ARG A 189 -1.31 36.56 28.41
N LEU A 190 -1.47 36.00 27.20
CA LEU A 190 -1.05 34.65 26.90
C LEU A 190 0.48 34.56 26.65
N PRO A 191 1.12 33.41 26.91
CA PRO A 191 2.54 33.21 26.61
C PRO A 191 2.84 33.36 25.11
N ASN A 192 3.98 33.96 24.77
CA ASN A 192 4.41 34.15 23.37
C ASN A 192 4.45 32.85 22.55
N SER A 193 4.76 31.71 23.17
CA SER A 193 4.74 30.39 22.50
C SER A 193 3.35 29.96 22.07
N VAL A 194 2.32 30.33 22.85
CA VAL A 194 0.91 30.08 22.57
C VAL A 194 0.40 31.05 21.52
N LEU A 195 0.71 32.34 21.66
CA LEU A 195 0.32 33.37 20.70
C LEU A 195 0.88 33.08 19.29
N GLY A 196 2.13 32.61 19.19
CA GLY A 196 2.72 32.21 17.91
C GLY A 196 2.02 31.00 17.28
N ARG A 197 1.49 30.08 18.09
CA ARG A 197 0.71 28.94 17.61
C ARG A 197 -0.68 29.37 17.16
N ILE A 198 -1.34 30.26 17.90
CA ILE A 198 -2.63 30.85 17.51
C ILE A 198 -2.48 31.60 16.20
N TRP A 199 -1.45 32.44 16.07
CA TRP A 199 -1.13 33.14 14.82
C TRP A 199 -1.07 32.18 13.63
N LYS A 200 -0.29 31.10 13.76
CA LYS A 200 -0.13 30.09 12.70
C LYS A 200 -1.42 29.36 12.34
N LEU A 201 -2.36 29.25 13.29
CA LEU A 201 -3.66 28.61 13.08
C LEU A 201 -4.69 29.59 12.50
N SER A 202 -4.56 30.89 12.80
CA SER A 202 -5.50 31.93 12.39
C SER A 202 -5.19 32.56 11.04
N ASP A 203 -3.91 32.67 10.69
CA ASP A 203 -3.43 33.17 9.39
C ASP A 203 -3.54 32.03 8.34
N VAL A 204 -4.76 31.85 7.82
CA VAL A 204 -5.12 30.70 6.97
C VAL A 204 -4.53 30.85 5.58
N ASP A 205 -4.52 32.07 5.04
CA ASP A 205 -3.93 32.37 3.73
C ASP A 205 -2.42 32.68 3.76
N ARG A 206 -1.84 32.82 4.96
CA ARG A 206 -0.40 33.05 5.19
C ARG A 206 0.10 34.34 4.55
N ASP A 207 -0.76 35.35 4.46
CA ASP A 207 -0.41 36.65 3.91
C ASP A 207 0.29 37.58 4.93
N GLY A 208 0.31 37.16 6.22
CA GLY A 208 0.95 37.90 7.31
C GLY A 208 0.12 39.07 7.85
N MET A 209 -1.15 39.16 7.43
CA MET A 209 -2.18 40.04 7.94
C MET A 209 -3.35 39.18 8.44
N LEU A 210 -4.33 39.79 9.11
CA LEU A 210 -5.56 39.09 9.49
C LEU A 210 -6.75 39.85 8.93
N ASP A 211 -7.59 39.19 8.14
CA ASP A 211 -8.92 39.70 7.81
C ASP A 211 -9.89 39.58 9.01
N ASP A 212 -11.13 40.03 8.86
CA ASP A 212 -12.12 40.03 9.94
C ASP A 212 -12.47 38.61 10.40
N GLU A 213 -12.49 37.64 9.48
CA GLU A 213 -12.77 36.24 9.81
C GLU A 213 -11.57 35.57 10.51
N GLU A 214 -10.36 35.82 10.05
CA GLU A 214 -9.12 35.31 10.65
C GLU A 214 -8.87 35.93 12.04
N PHE A 215 -9.22 37.20 12.22
CA PHE A 215 -9.17 37.86 13.52
C PHE A 215 -10.21 37.30 14.49
N ALA A 216 -11.42 37.04 14.02
CA ALA A 216 -12.45 36.38 14.81
C ALA A 216 -12.01 34.96 15.21
N LEU A 217 -11.36 34.21 14.30
CA LEU A 217 -10.77 32.92 14.61
C LEU A 217 -9.65 33.02 15.66
N ALA A 218 -8.75 34.01 15.54
CA ALA A 218 -7.69 34.24 16.50
C ALA A 218 -8.24 34.58 17.90
N SER A 219 -9.27 35.42 17.94
CA SER A 219 -9.95 35.83 19.17
C SER A 219 -10.64 34.65 19.85
N HIS A 220 -11.32 33.80 19.07
CA HIS A 220 -11.93 32.58 19.57
C HIS A 220 -10.90 31.60 20.15
N LEU A 221 -9.77 31.38 19.46
CA LEU A 221 -8.69 30.52 19.96
C LEU A 221 -8.03 31.06 21.23
N ILE A 222 -7.96 32.40 21.39
CA ILE A 222 -7.51 33.05 22.62
C ILE A 222 -8.50 32.78 23.77
N GLU A 223 -9.80 32.93 23.53
CA GLU A 223 -10.86 32.71 24.53
C GLU A 223 -10.90 31.25 24.99
N VAL A 224 -10.88 30.29 24.06
CA VAL A 224 -10.76 28.84 24.34
C VAL A 224 -9.54 28.53 25.19
N LYS A 225 -8.41 29.21 24.94
CA LYS A 225 -7.18 29.02 25.70
C LYS A 225 -7.24 29.64 27.10
N LEU A 226 -7.91 30.77 27.25
CA LEU A 226 -8.16 31.42 28.54
C LEU A 226 -9.11 30.62 29.42
N GLU A 227 -10.07 29.89 28.83
CA GLU A 227 -10.97 28.96 29.51
C GLU A 227 -10.26 27.67 29.98
N GLY A 228 -8.99 27.48 29.62
CA GLY A 228 -8.17 26.35 30.07
C GLY A 228 -8.11 25.16 29.10
N HIS A 229 -8.75 25.26 27.92
CA HIS A 229 -8.70 24.20 26.92
C HIS A 229 -7.35 24.18 26.16
N GLY A 230 -6.99 23.00 25.65
CA GLY A 230 -5.80 22.80 24.82
C GLY A 230 -6.00 23.31 23.39
N LEU A 231 -4.99 23.95 22.81
CA LEU A 231 -5.03 24.31 21.38
C LEU A 231 -4.85 23.04 20.53
N PRO A 232 -5.68 22.84 19.48
CA PRO A 232 -5.54 21.68 18.62
C PRO A 232 -4.20 21.69 17.85
N PRO A 233 -3.65 20.53 17.47
CA PRO A 233 -2.43 20.43 16.64
C PRO A 233 -2.61 21.01 15.24
N GLU A 234 -3.81 20.87 14.69
CA GLU A 234 -4.20 21.35 13.36
C GLU A 234 -5.59 21.98 13.46
N LEU A 235 -5.89 22.93 12.58
CA LEU A 235 -7.18 23.61 12.57
C LEU A 235 -8.25 22.64 12.02
N PRO A 236 -9.23 22.18 12.83
CA PRO A 236 -10.29 21.31 12.34
C PRO A 236 -11.17 22.05 11.32
N SER A 237 -11.75 21.32 10.37
CA SER A 237 -12.56 21.87 9.26
C SER A 237 -13.68 22.81 9.74
N ARG A 238 -14.26 22.53 10.91
CA ARG A 238 -15.33 23.32 11.54
C ARG A 238 -14.90 24.70 12.05
N LEU A 239 -13.60 24.92 12.27
CA LEU A 239 -13.03 26.21 12.68
C LEU A 239 -12.47 27.02 11.50
N ILE A 240 -12.40 26.44 10.30
CA ILE A 240 -11.97 27.15 9.10
C ILE A 240 -13.06 28.16 8.70
N PRO A 241 -12.69 29.45 8.51
CA PRO A 241 -13.62 30.45 8.02
C PRO A 241 -14.31 30.01 6.73
N PRO A 242 -15.64 30.20 6.60
CA PRO A 242 -16.40 29.73 5.45
C PRO A 242 -15.83 30.22 4.11
N SER A 243 -15.31 31.46 4.07
CA SER A 243 -14.71 32.05 2.86
C SER A 243 -13.39 31.38 2.43
N LYS A 244 -12.72 30.64 3.33
CA LYS A 244 -11.43 29.97 3.09
C LYS A 244 -11.56 28.44 3.09
N ARG A 245 -12.77 27.88 3.27
CA ARG A 245 -13.02 26.44 3.12
C ARG A 245 -12.72 26.06 1.67
N ARG A 246 -11.70 25.23 1.42
CA ARG A 246 -11.44 24.68 0.08
C ARG A 246 -12.73 24.05 -0.42
N GLN A 247 -13.34 24.61 -1.48
CA GLN A 247 -14.43 23.97 -2.19
C GLN A 247 -13.93 22.62 -2.69
N LYS A 248 -14.34 21.54 -2.01
CA LYS A 248 -14.17 20.19 -2.50
C LYS A 248 -15.28 19.97 -3.55
N GLY A 249 -15.10 20.52 -4.74
CA GLY A 249 -16.11 20.39 -5.79
C GLY A 249 -15.97 21.35 -6.97
N SER A 250 -14.91 21.22 -7.76
CA SER A 250 -14.92 21.61 -9.18
C SER A 250 -13.80 20.91 -9.94
N ASP A 251 -13.80 19.58 -9.91
CA ASP A 251 -13.22 18.77 -10.99
C ASP A 251 -14.31 17.79 -11.41
N ALA A 252 -15.12 18.24 -12.36
CA ALA A 252 -16.03 17.45 -13.18
C ALA A 252 -15.67 17.70 -14.64
#